data_AF-A0A843KM96-F1
#
_entry.id   AF-A0A843KM96-F1
#
_cell.length_a   1.000
_cell.length_b   1.000
_cell.length_c   1.000
_cell.angle_alpha   90.00
_cell.angle_beta   90.00
_cell.angle_gamma   90.00
#
_symmetry.space_group_name_H-M   'P 1'
#
loop_
_entity.id
_entity.type
_entity.pdbx_description
1 polymer ?
#
loop_
_entity_poly.entity_id
_entity_poly.type
_entity_poly.pdbx_seq_one_letter_code
_entity_poly.pdbx_strand_id
1 'polypeptide(L)'
;MEAKRFVIIGIAVALVIAIAAPFLASSNPDGLESAFFSMYGAKPFMGSDLDEEAAAAAEEEVVAVTGNDFSHEPLMPDYSIPGMDKAGEVLAIVIGTLLMLGLVFAVAKVSARPDN
;
A
#
# COMPACT_ATOMS: atom_id res chain seq x y z
N MET A 1 26.56 17.12 10.89
CA MET A 1 26.14 17.18 9.47
C MET A 1 25.35 18.45 9.27
N GLU A 2 25.57 19.17 8.16
CA GLU A 2 24.75 20.34 7.81
C GLU A 2 23.28 19.95 7.60
N ALA A 3 22.34 20.73 8.14
CA ALA A 3 20.90 20.42 8.08
C ALA A 3 20.40 20.23 6.64
N LYS A 4 20.87 21.06 5.70
CA LYS A 4 20.56 20.92 4.27
C LYS A 4 21.02 19.58 3.71
N ARG A 5 22.23 19.14 4.08
CA ARG A 5 22.79 17.86 3.64
C ARG A 5 22.00 16.69 4.23
N PHE A 6 21.58 16.79 5.49
CA PHE A 6 20.72 15.78 6.12
C PHE A 6 19.38 15.61 5.38
N VAL A 7 18.70 16.72 5.07
CA VAL A 7 17.42 16.69 4.33
C VAL A 7 17.59 16.09 2.94
N ILE A 8 18.64 16.49 2.20
CA ILE A 8 18.90 15.95 0.85
C ILE A 8 19.14 14.44 0.90
N ILE A 9 19.94 13.97 1.86
CA ILE A 9 20.19 12.53 2.04
C ILE A 9 18.89 11.80 2.39
N GLY A 10 18.08 12.36 3.29
CA GLY A 10 16.78 11.78 3.65
C GLY A 10 15.83 11.64 2.46
N ILE A 11 15.73 12.67 1.62
CA ILE A 11 14.92 12.63 0.39
C ILE A 11 15.46 11.57 -0.58
N ALA A 12 16.78 11.50 -0.76
CA ALA A 12 17.39 10.49 -1.64
C ALA A 12 17.07 9.06 -1.16
N VAL A 13 17.19 8.79 0.14
CA VAL A 13 16.84 7.48 0.73
C VAL A 13 15.35 7.19 0.56
N ALA A 14 14.47 8.16 0.81
CA ALA A 14 13.03 7.99 0.62
C ALA A 14 12.67 7.62 -0.82
N LEU A 15 13.31 8.25 -1.81
CA LEU A 15 13.08 7.94 -3.23
C LEU A 15 13.60 6.55 -3.61
N VAL A 16 14.74 6.12 -3.09
CA VAL A 16 15.24 4.75 -3.30
C VAL A 16 14.25 3.72 -2.75
N ILE A 17 13.72 3.95 -1.54
CA ILE A 17 12.71 3.08 -0.93
C ILE A 17 11.42 3.09 -1.76
N ALA A 18 10.96 4.26 -2.20
CA ALA A 18 9.74 4.39 -3.01
C ALA A 18 9.83 3.60 -4.32
N ILE A 19 10.99 3.59 -4.98
CA ILE A 19 11.21 2.82 -6.22
C ILE A 19 11.31 1.32 -5.93
N ALA A 20 11.97 0.94 -4.83
CA ALA A 20 12.17 -0.47 -4.49
C ALA A 20 10.90 -1.14 -3.91
N ALA A 21 10.04 -0.37 -3.24
CA ALA A 21 8.91 -0.89 -2.48
C ALA A 21 7.97 -1.81 -3.29
N PRO A 22 7.53 -1.46 -4.52
CA PRO A 22 6.67 -2.35 -5.32
C PRO A 22 7.28 -3.73 -5.57
N PHE A 23 8.61 -3.82 -5.70
CA PHE A 23 9.30 -5.08 -5.98
C PHE A 23 9.58 -5.90 -4.73
N LEU A 24 9.61 -5.27 -3.57
CA LEU A 24 9.87 -5.90 -2.28
C LEU A 24 8.58 -6.23 -1.52
N ALA A 25 7.47 -5.56 -1.86
CA ALA A 25 6.15 -5.84 -1.30
C ALA A 25 5.67 -7.23 -1.75
N SER A 26 5.13 -8.00 -0.80
CA SER A 26 4.54 -9.30 -1.09
C SER A 26 3.19 -9.10 -1.78
N SER A 27 2.92 -9.88 -2.82
CA SER A 27 1.62 -9.98 -3.48
C SER A 27 0.68 -10.98 -2.80
N ASN A 28 1.06 -11.53 -1.64
CA ASN A 28 0.23 -12.50 -0.93
C ASN A 28 -0.78 -11.79 -0.03
N PRO A 29 -2.00 -12.35 0.14
CA PRO A 29 -3.01 -11.77 1.04
C PRO A 29 -2.40 -11.56 2.42
N ASP A 30 -2.44 -10.32 2.90
CA ASP A 30 -1.78 -9.89 4.13
C ASP A 30 -2.79 -9.65 5.25
N GLY A 31 -2.29 -9.35 6.46
CA GLY A 31 -3.10 -8.81 7.55
C GLY A 31 -4.48 -9.45 7.75
N LEU A 32 -5.52 -8.67 7.42
CA LEU A 32 -6.93 -9.06 7.58
C LEU A 32 -7.38 -10.11 6.57
N GLU A 33 -6.88 -10.04 5.35
CA GLU A 33 -7.20 -10.99 4.28
C GLU A 33 -6.57 -12.36 4.59
N SER A 34 -5.34 -12.38 5.09
CA SER A 34 -4.71 -13.60 5.61
C SER A 34 -5.47 -14.19 6.80
N ALA A 35 -5.96 -13.35 7.72
CA ALA A 35 -6.73 -13.80 8.86
C ALA A 35 -8.06 -14.42 8.41
N PHE A 36 -8.74 -13.76 7.48
CA PHE A 36 -9.95 -14.25 6.83
C PHE A 36 -9.72 -15.63 6.19
N PHE A 37 -8.80 -15.74 5.23
CA PHE A 37 -8.54 -17.01 4.54
C PHE A 37 -8.03 -18.10 5.46
N SER A 38 -7.32 -17.76 6.55
CA SER A 38 -6.89 -18.76 7.54
C SER A 38 -8.04 -19.35 8.36
N MET A 39 -9.09 -18.58 8.63
CA MET A 39 -10.28 -19.06 9.34
C MET A 39 -11.05 -20.09 8.49
N TYR A 40 -11.08 -19.90 7.19
CA TYR A 40 -11.77 -20.79 6.25
C TYR A 40 -10.88 -21.92 5.71
N GLY A 41 -9.65 -22.06 6.24
CA GLY A 41 -8.73 -23.12 5.83
C GLY A 41 -8.13 -22.95 4.42
N ALA A 42 -8.39 -21.83 3.76
CA ALA A 42 -7.85 -21.50 2.44
C ALA A 42 -6.37 -21.08 2.49
N LYS A 43 -5.86 -20.72 3.68
CA LYS A 43 -4.46 -20.33 3.87
C LYS A 43 -3.91 -20.80 5.21
N PRO A 44 -2.68 -21.32 5.32
CA PRO A 44 -2.04 -21.57 6.60
C PRO A 44 -1.76 -20.26 7.34
N PHE A 45 -1.94 -20.22 8.66
CA PHE A 45 -1.78 -19.00 9.47
C PHE A 45 -0.39 -18.34 9.37
N MET A 46 0.67 -19.12 9.19
CA MET A 46 2.04 -18.63 8.96
C MET A 46 2.57 -18.99 7.56
N GLY A 47 1.70 -19.37 6.63
CA GLY A 47 2.07 -19.79 5.27
C GLY A 47 1.91 -18.69 4.24
N SER A 48 2.62 -18.82 3.12
CA SER A 48 2.43 -17.99 1.92
C SER A 48 1.38 -18.55 0.96
N ASP A 49 1.07 -19.84 1.10
CA ASP A 49 0.35 -20.58 0.07
C ASP A 49 -1.15 -20.39 0.25
N LEU A 50 -1.81 -19.87 -0.78
CA LEU A 50 -3.25 -19.69 -0.85
C LEU A 50 -3.83 -20.80 -1.73
N ASP A 51 -4.81 -21.53 -1.19
CA ASP A 51 -5.68 -22.39 -1.98
C ASP A 51 -6.78 -21.51 -2.58
N GLU A 52 -6.62 -21.16 -3.87
CA GLU A 52 -7.53 -20.26 -4.58
C GLU A 52 -8.97 -20.81 -4.66
N GLU A 53 -9.14 -22.14 -4.71
CA GLU A 53 -10.47 -22.77 -4.76
C GLU A 53 -11.17 -22.64 -3.40
N ALA A 54 -10.45 -22.92 -2.31
CA ALA A 54 -10.96 -22.72 -0.97
C ALA A 54 -11.18 -21.24 -0.63
N ALA A 55 -10.35 -20.34 -1.16
CA ALA A 55 -10.49 -18.89 -0.98
C ALA A 55 -11.77 -18.36 -1.64
N ALA A 56 -12.04 -18.76 -2.88
CA ALA A 56 -13.28 -18.40 -3.58
C ALA A 56 -14.53 -18.94 -2.86
N ALA A 57 -14.46 -20.19 -2.37
CA ALA A 57 -15.56 -20.78 -1.60
C ALA A 57 -15.81 -20.04 -0.27
N ALA A 58 -14.74 -19.60 0.41
CA ALA A 58 -14.84 -18.84 1.65
C ALA A 58 -15.56 -17.50 1.46
N GLU A 59 -15.23 -16.77 0.38
CA GLU A 59 -15.91 -15.52 0.02
C GLU A 59 -17.40 -15.76 -0.28
N GLU A 60 -17.72 -16.77 -1.08
CA GLU A 60 -19.12 -17.11 -1.41
C GLU A 60 -19.93 -17.49 -0.16
N GLU A 61 -19.35 -18.30 0.75
CA GLU A 61 -19.98 -18.69 2.01
C GLU A 61 -20.30 -17.46 2.88
N VAL A 62 -19.34 -16.53 3.00
CA VAL A 62 -19.50 -15.34 3.83
C VAL A 62 -20.58 -14.43 3.27
N VAL A 63 -20.62 -14.21 1.95
CA VAL A 63 -21.68 -13.45 1.28
C VAL A 63 -23.03 -14.12 1.51
N ALA A 64 -23.12 -15.45 1.38
CA ALA A 64 -24.36 -16.20 1.57
C ALA A 64 -24.89 -16.14 3.02
N VAL A 65 -24.00 -16.20 4.02
CA VAL A 65 -24.37 -16.17 5.44
C VAL A 65 -24.72 -14.76 5.92
N THR A 66 -23.97 -13.76 5.47
CA THR A 66 -24.10 -12.39 5.98
C THR A 66 -25.04 -11.53 5.12
N GLY A 67 -25.33 -11.95 3.89
CA GLY A 67 -26.01 -11.13 2.88
C GLY A 67 -25.19 -9.89 2.48
N ASN A 68 -23.91 -9.86 2.83
CA ASN A 68 -23.03 -8.74 2.64
C ASN A 68 -22.39 -8.79 1.25
N ASP A 69 -22.94 -8.03 0.30
CA ASP A 69 -22.36 -7.82 -1.03
C ASP A 69 -21.48 -6.55 -1.09
N PHE A 70 -21.05 -6.02 0.06
CA PHE A 70 -20.13 -4.88 0.08
C PHE A 70 -18.73 -5.34 -0.34
N SER A 71 -18.44 -5.26 -1.64
CA SER A 71 -17.08 -5.19 -2.15
C SER A 71 -16.66 -3.71 -2.21
N HIS A 72 -15.65 -3.34 -1.42
CA HIS A 72 -15.03 -2.02 -1.56
C HIS A 72 -13.63 -2.19 -2.12
N GLU A 73 -13.51 -2.08 -3.44
CA GLU A 73 -12.20 -1.94 -4.06
C GLU A 73 -11.61 -0.57 -3.71
N PRO A 74 -10.32 -0.50 -3.32
CA PRO A 74 -9.61 0.76 -3.19
C PRO A 74 -9.63 1.53 -4.52
N LEU A 75 -9.55 2.87 -4.46
CA LEU A 75 -9.50 3.72 -5.67
C LEU A 75 -8.36 3.33 -6.63
N MET A 76 -7.26 2.79 -6.09
CA MET A 76 -6.11 2.32 -6.85
C MET A 76 -5.57 1.04 -6.19
N PRO A 77 -6.13 -0.13 -6.53
CA PRO A 77 -5.69 -1.42 -5.98
C PRO A 77 -4.22 -1.64 -6.29
N ASP A 78 -3.45 -2.04 -5.27
CA ASP A 78 -2.00 -2.25 -5.34
C ASP A 78 -1.17 -1.11 -5.96
N TYR A 79 -1.70 0.12 -5.92
CA TYR A 79 -1.10 1.28 -6.60
C TYR A 79 -0.99 1.11 -8.13
N SER A 80 -1.75 0.19 -8.71
CA SER A 80 -1.72 -0.12 -10.14
C SER A 80 -2.30 1.01 -11.00
N ILE A 81 -1.66 1.27 -12.14
CA ILE A 81 -2.14 2.22 -13.15
C ILE A 81 -2.49 1.42 -14.42
N PRO A 82 -3.73 1.50 -14.93
CA PRO A 82 -4.13 0.75 -16.12
C PRO A 82 -3.20 0.98 -17.31
N GLY A 83 -2.70 -0.10 -17.90
CA GLY A 83 -1.82 -0.07 -19.07
C GLY A 83 -0.35 0.26 -18.78
N MET A 84 0.07 0.30 -17.51
CA MET A 84 1.46 0.61 -17.13
C MET A 84 2.15 -0.49 -16.32
N ASP A 85 1.47 -1.62 -16.07
CA ASP A 85 1.97 -2.76 -15.29
C ASP A 85 2.76 -2.30 -14.03
N LYS A 86 3.89 -2.95 -13.76
CA LYS A 86 4.74 -2.65 -12.60
C LYS A 86 5.31 -1.23 -12.62
N ALA A 87 5.52 -0.64 -13.80
CA ALA A 87 5.99 0.73 -13.91
C ALA A 87 4.93 1.73 -13.40
N GLY A 88 3.65 1.39 -13.52
CA GLY A 88 2.52 2.13 -12.95
C GLY A 88 2.59 2.20 -11.42
N GLU A 89 2.81 1.06 -10.76
CA GLU A 89 2.93 1.00 -9.30
C GLU A 89 4.10 1.84 -8.77
N VAL A 90 5.27 1.72 -9.41
CA VAL A 90 6.45 2.54 -9.08
C VAL A 90 6.14 4.02 -9.25
N LEU A 91 5.48 4.40 -10.34
CA LEU A 91 5.12 5.78 -10.61
C LEU A 91 4.15 6.33 -9.57
N ALA A 92 3.10 5.57 -9.22
CA ALA A 92 2.11 5.94 -8.22
C ALA A 92 2.77 6.20 -6.85
N ILE A 93 3.66 5.30 -6.41
CA ILE A 93 4.34 5.42 -5.12
C ILE A 93 5.35 6.58 -5.11
N VAL A 94 6.11 6.79 -6.20
CA VAL A 94 7.04 7.92 -6.31
C VAL A 94 6.30 9.26 -6.30
N ILE A 95 5.21 9.39 -7.08
CA ILE A 95 4.39 10.60 -7.09
C ILE A 95 3.78 10.86 -5.71
N GLY A 96 3.20 9.84 -5.07
CA GLY A 96 2.64 9.96 -3.72
C GLY A 96 3.68 10.42 -2.69
N THR A 97 4.90 9.87 -2.78
CA THR A 97 6.03 10.28 -1.91
C THR A 97 6.38 11.75 -2.11
N LEU A 98 6.51 12.20 -3.36
CA LEU A 98 6.82 13.60 -3.68
C LEU A 98 5.71 14.56 -3.24
N LEU A 99 4.44 14.17 -3.41
CA LEU A 99 3.29 14.93 -2.95
C LEU A 99 3.31 15.09 -1.43
N MET A 100 3.60 14.04 -0.67
CA MET A 100 3.69 14.16 0.80
C MET A 100 4.88 14.99 1.26
N LEU A 101 6.04 14.88 0.62
CA LEU A 101 7.17 15.76 0.91
C LEU A 101 6.81 17.23 0.66
N GLY A 102 6.13 17.51 -0.46
CA GLY A 102 5.65 18.84 -0.81
C GLY A 102 4.61 19.36 0.19
N LEU A 103 3.66 18.52 0.60
CA LEU A 103 2.63 18.87 1.58
C LEU A 103 3.25 19.21 2.93
N VAL A 104 4.12 18.36 3.47
CA VAL A 104 4.78 18.59 4.76
C VAL A 104 5.63 19.85 4.69
N PHE A 105 6.35 20.07 3.59
CA PHE A 105 7.09 21.31 3.38
C PHE A 105 6.17 22.54 3.37
N ALA A 106 5.03 22.48 2.69
CA ALA A 106 4.05 23.56 2.66
C ALA A 106 3.48 23.86 4.05
N VAL A 107 3.08 22.82 4.79
CA VAL A 107 2.59 22.95 6.17
C VAL A 107 3.66 23.56 7.07
N ALA A 108 4.88 23.01 7.04
CA ALA A 108 5.99 23.53 7.84
C ALA A 108 6.28 25.01 7.52
N LYS A 109 6.23 25.39 6.23
CA LYS A 109 6.43 26.77 5.80
C LYS A 109 5.32 27.71 6.27
N VAL A 110 4.07 27.26 6.31
CA VAL A 110 2.94 28.04 6.83
C VAL A 110 3.05 28.18 8.35
N SER A 111 3.36 27.10 9.07
CA SER A 111 3.51 27.10 10.53
C SER A 111 4.72 27.88 11.02
N ALA A 112 5.79 27.97 10.22
CA ALA A 112 6.98 28.77 10.56
C ALA A 112 6.82 30.27 10.27
N ARG A 113 5.65 30.72 9.80
CA ARG A 113 5.39 32.15 9.66
C ARG A 113 5.30 32.76 11.06
N PRO A 114 6.07 33.82 11.37
CA PRO A 114 5.88 34.54 12.62
C PRO A 114 4.45 35.09 12.67
N ASP A 115 3.81 35.04 13.84
CA ASP A 115 2.52 35.68 14.07
C ASP A 115 2.65 37.17 13.70
N ASN A 116 1.80 37.65 12.79
CA ASN A 116 1.71 39.08 12.47
C ASN A 116 1.17 39.86 13.66
#